data_AF-A0A0B1TDX6-F1
#
_entry.id   AF-A0A0B1TDX6-F1
#
_cell.length_a   1.000
_cell.length_b   1.000
_cell.length_c   1.000
_cell.angle_alpha   90.00
_cell.angle_beta   90.00
_cell.angle_gamma   90.00
#
_symmetry.space_group_name_H-M   'P 1'
#
loop_
_entity.id
_entity.type
_entity.pdbx_description
1 polymer ?
#
loop_
_entity_poly.entity_id
_entity_poly.type
_entity_poly.pdbx_seq_one_letter_code
_entity_poly.pdbx_strand_id
1 'polypeptide(L)'
;MTIEVSPVFEQDGKSYRKYEENPQDRIQERVKKHYYNQHMLQTVDFVDQMHRKWLSFNHAKMPILEALDVLANFLDESDPDVDEANLTHAYQTAERLRKAHPDKPWLHLAGLVHDLGKVMSVWGEEQWAVTGTTRTSFRFYLTEPYIGDFK
;
A
#
# COMPACT_ATOMS: atom_id res chain seq x y z
N MET A 1 -18.72 23.85 3.57
CA MET A 1 -18.50 22.62 2.79
C MET A 1 -18.42 21.49 3.79
N THR A 2 -19.44 20.65 3.84
CA THR A 2 -19.42 19.42 4.66
C THR A 2 -18.47 18.44 4.00
N ILE A 3 -17.46 18.00 4.73
CA ILE A 3 -16.50 16.99 4.29
C ILE A 3 -17.24 15.65 4.37
N GLU A 4 -17.61 15.08 3.22
CA GLU A 4 -18.09 13.69 3.20
C GLU A 4 -16.90 12.78 3.44
N VAL A 5 -16.88 12.16 4.62
CA VAL A 5 -15.83 11.25 5.07
C VAL A 5 -15.89 9.97 4.24
N SER A 6 -14.73 9.43 3.86
CA SER A 6 -14.64 8.13 3.20
C SER A 6 -15.34 7.05 4.05
N PRO A 7 -16.15 6.15 3.47
CA PRO A 7 -16.91 5.19 4.25
C PRO A 7 -15.98 4.24 5.00
N VAL A 8 -16.11 4.22 6.33
CA VAL A 8 -15.44 3.25 7.20
C VAL A 8 -16.02 1.87 6.90
N PHE A 9 -15.16 0.90 6.60
CA PHE A 9 -15.61 -0.46 6.33
C PHE A 9 -15.69 -1.24 7.65
N GLU A 10 -16.87 -1.79 7.95
CA GLU A 10 -17.10 -2.56 9.18
C GLU A 10 -17.30 -4.05 8.85
N GLN A 11 -16.54 -4.92 9.52
CA GLN A 11 -16.68 -6.36 9.43
C GLN A 11 -16.32 -7.02 10.77
N ASP A 12 -17.17 -7.94 11.25
CA ASP A 12 -16.95 -8.72 12.48
C ASP A 12 -16.62 -7.86 13.73
N GLY A 13 -17.25 -6.69 13.84
CA GLY A 13 -17.02 -5.73 14.94
C GLY A 13 -15.70 -4.95 14.85
N LYS A 14 -14.93 -5.12 13.75
CA LYS A 14 -13.75 -4.33 13.44
C LYS A 14 -14.07 -3.30 12.36
N SER A 15 -13.51 -2.11 12.55
CA SER A 15 -13.55 -1.01 11.58
C SER A 15 -12.22 -0.91 10.87
N TYR A 16 -12.23 -0.83 9.55
CA TYR A 16 -11.05 -0.78 8.70
C TYR A 16 -10.98 0.55 7.95
N ARG A 17 -9.75 0.94 7.56
CA ARG A 17 -9.46 2.15 6.77
C ARG A 17 -9.97 3.43 7.44
N LYS A 18 -9.69 3.56 8.74
CA LYS A 18 -10.00 4.77 9.50
C LYS A 18 -8.95 5.86 9.24
N TYR A 19 -9.39 6.94 8.61
CA TYR A 19 -8.56 8.12 8.33
C TYR A 19 -8.94 9.35 9.17
N GLU A 20 -9.88 9.22 10.12
CA GLU A 20 -10.31 10.32 11.02
C GLU A 20 -9.21 10.70 12.02
N GLU A 21 -9.03 12.01 12.25
CA GLU A 21 -7.93 12.58 13.04
C GLU A 21 -8.05 12.27 14.55
N ASN A 22 -7.24 11.33 15.02
CA ASN A 22 -6.78 11.29 16.40
C ASN A 22 -5.30 11.72 16.44
N PRO A 23 -4.99 12.98 16.81
CA PRO A 23 -3.61 13.50 16.82
C PRO A 23 -2.66 12.76 17.76
N GLN A 24 -3.17 11.88 18.63
CA GLN A 24 -2.37 11.05 19.53
C GLN A 24 -2.04 9.68 18.93
N ASP A 25 -2.60 9.32 17.77
CA ASP A 25 -2.33 8.06 17.09
C ASP A 25 -1.15 8.19 16.11
N ARG A 26 -0.03 7.56 16.47
CA ARG A 26 1.21 7.57 15.67
C ARG A 26 1.05 6.93 14.30
N ILE A 27 0.15 5.94 14.15
CA ILE A 27 -0.08 5.27 12.88
C ILE A 27 -0.79 6.24 11.92
N GLN A 28 -1.78 6.98 12.43
CA GLN A 28 -2.49 7.95 11.60
C GLN A 28 -1.60 9.11 11.16
N GLU A 29 -0.71 9.61 12.03
CA GLU A 29 0.25 10.66 11.66
C GLU A 29 1.21 10.19 10.54
N ARG A 30 1.73 8.96 10.66
CA ARG A 30 2.56 8.29 9.65
C ARG A 30 1.84 8.19 8.30
N VAL A 31 0.62 7.65 8.32
CA VAL A 31 -0.21 7.45 7.11
C VAL A 31 -0.57 8.80 6.48
N LYS A 32 -0.91 9.83 7.28
CA LYS A 32 -1.19 11.18 6.77
C LYS A 32 0.03 11.78 6.08
N LYS A 33 1.21 11.67 6.68
CA LYS A 33 2.47 12.16 6.09
C LYS A 33 2.82 11.42 4.81
N HIS A 34 2.60 10.10 4.77
CA HIS A 34 2.77 9.28 3.57
C HIS A 34 1.91 9.81 2.41
N TYR A 35 0.59 9.93 2.62
CA TYR A 35 -0.34 10.39 1.59
C TYR A 35 -0.13 11.85 1.21
N TYR A 36 0.32 12.71 2.15
CA TYR A 36 0.71 14.08 1.83
C TYR A 36 1.84 14.12 0.79
N ASN A 37 2.93 13.41 1.05
CA ASN A 37 4.07 13.35 0.13
C ASN A 37 3.67 12.73 -1.21
N GLN A 38 2.87 11.66 -1.17
CA GLN A 38 2.38 11.01 -2.36
C GLN A 38 1.58 11.97 -3.25
N HIS A 39 0.60 12.69 -2.68
CA HIS A 39 -0.24 13.62 -3.43
C HIS A 39 0.54 14.83 -3.98
N MET A 40 1.60 15.25 -3.28
CA MET A 40 2.43 16.38 -3.68
C MET A 40 3.46 16.02 -4.77
N LEU A 41 4.00 14.80 -4.74
CA LEU A 41 5.18 14.42 -5.52
C LEU A 41 4.88 13.45 -6.68
N GLN A 42 3.74 12.76 -6.67
CA GLN A 42 3.32 11.87 -7.78
C GLN A 42 2.87 12.69 -9.01
N THR A 43 3.84 13.14 -9.80
CA THR A 43 3.61 13.82 -11.08
C THR A 43 3.80 12.87 -12.27
N VAL A 44 3.31 13.25 -13.45
CA VAL A 44 3.55 12.49 -14.69
C VAL A 44 5.05 12.32 -14.95
N ASP A 45 5.82 13.39 -14.78
CA ASP A 45 7.28 13.37 -14.97
C ASP A 45 7.98 12.42 -13.99
N PHE A 46 7.50 12.36 -12.74
CA PHE A 46 8.00 11.43 -11.73
C PHE A 46 7.70 9.97 -12.13
N VAL A 47 6.46 9.67 -12.52
CA VAL A 47 6.06 8.32 -12.94
C VAL A 47 6.84 7.87 -14.18
N ASP A 48 7.05 8.75 -15.16
CA ASP A 48 7.85 8.44 -16.34
C ASP A 48 9.33 8.17 -16.01
N GLN A 49 9.88 8.83 -14.99
CA GLN A 49 11.22 8.50 -14.46
C GLN A 49 11.22 7.14 -13.77
N MET A 50 10.23 6.85 -12.94
CA MET A 50 10.10 5.56 -12.26
C MET A 50 9.93 4.40 -13.25
N HIS A 51 9.13 4.57 -14.31
CA HIS A 51 9.01 3.59 -15.38
C HIS A 51 10.34 3.30 -16.06
N ARG A 52 11.11 4.34 -16.41
CA ARG A 52 12.45 4.16 -17.01
C ARG A 52 13.43 3.47 -16.06
N LYS A 53 13.33 3.74 -14.76
CA LYS A 53 14.19 3.15 -13.73
C LYS A 53 13.85 1.67 -13.48
N TRP A 54 12.58 1.33 -13.29
CA TRP A 54 12.17 0.03 -12.74
C TRP A 54 11.78 -1.01 -13.79
N LEU A 55 11.30 -0.59 -14.97
CA LEU A 55 10.87 -1.52 -16.03
C LEU A 55 12.04 -2.12 -16.85
N SER A 56 13.28 -1.80 -16.50
CA SER A 56 14.47 -2.49 -17.03
C SER A 56 14.71 -3.86 -16.38
N PHE A 57 14.11 -4.12 -15.21
CA PHE A 57 14.22 -5.38 -14.45
C PHE A 57 15.67 -5.88 -14.25
N ASN A 58 16.64 -4.96 -14.12
CA ASN A 58 18.06 -5.25 -13.95
C ASN A 58 18.57 -5.01 -12.51
N HIS A 59 17.66 -4.84 -11.55
CA HIS A 59 17.98 -4.49 -10.16
C HIS A 59 18.40 -5.71 -9.34
N ALA A 60 17.76 -6.86 -9.57
CA ALA A 60 18.08 -8.12 -8.91
C ALA A 60 17.51 -9.31 -9.68
N LYS A 61 18.07 -10.50 -9.42
CA LYS A 61 17.52 -11.77 -9.88
C LYS A 61 17.41 -12.70 -8.68
N MET A 62 16.18 -13.04 -8.29
CA MET A 62 15.91 -13.87 -7.13
C MET A 62 14.63 -14.72 -7.33
N PRO A 63 14.53 -15.90 -6.69
CA PRO A 63 13.30 -16.65 -6.52
C PRO A 63 12.24 -15.86 -5.73
N ILE A 64 10.97 -16.25 -5.88
CA ILE A 64 9.84 -15.62 -5.17
C ILE A 64 10.00 -15.68 -3.65
N LEU A 65 10.47 -16.81 -3.11
CA LEU A 65 10.64 -16.96 -1.66
C LEU A 65 11.71 -16.01 -1.11
N GLU A 66 12.80 -15.79 -1.84
CA GLU A 66 13.81 -14.80 -1.45
C GLU A 66 13.23 -13.38 -1.52
N ALA A 67 12.40 -13.06 -2.51
CA ALA A 67 11.72 -11.77 -2.57
C ALA A 67 10.75 -11.55 -1.39
N LEU A 68 10.10 -12.62 -0.92
CA LEU A 68 9.28 -12.59 0.29
C LEU A 68 10.14 -12.37 1.54
N ASP A 69 11.32 -13.00 1.63
CA ASP A 69 12.25 -12.79 2.75
C ASP A 69 12.79 -11.36 2.81
N VAL A 70 13.00 -10.70 1.66
CA VAL A 70 13.33 -9.25 1.61
C VAL A 70 12.25 -8.41 2.29
N LEU A 71 10.99 -8.82 2.22
CA LEU A 71 9.85 -8.14 2.83
C LEU A 71 9.54 -8.60 4.27
N ALA A 72 10.36 -9.47 4.85
CA ALA A 72 10.17 -9.99 6.21
C ALA A 72 10.23 -8.90 7.30
N ASN A 73 10.96 -7.81 7.04
CA ASN A 73 11.07 -6.67 7.96
C ASN A 73 10.49 -5.38 7.36
N PHE A 74 9.79 -5.47 6.23
CA PHE A 74 9.18 -4.31 5.60
C PHE A 74 7.85 -3.97 6.26
N LEU A 75 7.72 -2.74 6.74
CA LEU A 75 6.51 -2.18 7.34
C LEU A 75 5.90 -1.15 6.39
N ASP A 76 4.63 -1.34 6.02
CA ASP A 76 3.93 -0.44 5.11
C ASP A 76 3.44 0.82 5.84
N GLU A 77 4.05 1.97 5.54
CA GLU A 77 3.73 3.24 6.19
C GLU A 77 2.34 3.79 5.80
N SER A 78 1.78 3.29 4.69
CA SER A 78 0.50 3.73 4.13
C SER A 78 -0.72 3.00 4.71
N ASP A 79 -0.49 1.88 5.40
CA ASP A 79 -1.55 1.05 5.94
C ASP A 79 -1.98 1.56 7.34
N PRO A 80 -3.24 1.96 7.52
CA PRO A 80 -3.77 2.39 8.81
C PRO A 80 -4.21 1.21 9.71
N ASP A 81 -4.34 0.01 9.16
CA ASP A 81 -4.94 -1.16 9.83
C ASP A 81 -3.89 -2.18 10.29
N VAL A 82 -2.69 -2.16 9.71
CA VAL A 82 -1.65 -3.18 9.92
C VAL A 82 -0.31 -2.55 10.30
N ASP A 83 0.24 -3.00 11.44
CA ASP A 83 1.61 -2.68 11.90
C ASP A 83 2.46 -3.97 11.98
N GLU A 84 2.28 -4.85 11.00
CA GLU A 84 2.96 -6.14 10.88
C GLU A 84 3.83 -6.18 9.61
N ALA A 85 4.81 -7.08 9.61
CA ALA A 85 5.64 -7.31 8.43
C ALA A 85 4.82 -7.74 7.21
N ASN A 86 5.16 -7.18 6.05
CA ASN A 86 4.44 -7.44 4.80
C ASN A 86 4.50 -8.93 4.36
N LEU A 87 5.53 -9.66 4.77
CA LEU A 87 5.60 -11.12 4.62
C LEU A 87 4.39 -11.83 5.25
N THR A 88 4.00 -11.43 6.45
CA THR A 88 2.86 -12.02 7.16
C THR A 88 1.56 -11.74 6.41
N HIS A 89 1.38 -10.51 5.93
CA HIS A 89 0.23 -10.11 5.11
C HIS A 89 0.12 -10.95 3.81
N ALA A 90 1.23 -11.22 3.14
CA ALA A 90 1.26 -12.05 1.94
C ALA A 90 0.71 -13.46 2.21
N TYR A 91 1.16 -14.12 3.28
CA TYR A 91 0.66 -15.45 3.67
C TYR A 91 -0.79 -15.41 4.15
N GLN A 92 -1.19 -14.40 4.92
CA GLN A 92 -2.58 -14.24 5.36
C GLN A 92 -3.53 -14.12 4.17
N THR A 93 -3.17 -13.33 3.17
CA THR A 93 -3.94 -13.14 1.94
C THR A 93 -4.03 -14.45 1.15
N ALA A 94 -2.89 -15.12 0.93
CA ALA A 94 -2.85 -16.40 0.22
C ALA A 94 -3.70 -17.49 0.90
N GLU A 95 -3.59 -17.64 2.22
CA GLU A 95 -4.34 -18.66 2.97
C GLU A 95 -5.83 -18.37 3.06
N ARG A 96 -6.24 -17.10 3.15
CA ARG A 96 -7.67 -16.72 3.07
C ARG A 96 -8.24 -17.06 1.71
N LEU A 97 -7.53 -16.74 0.62
CA LEU A 97 -7.93 -17.10 -0.74
C LEU A 97 -7.95 -18.62 -0.95
N ARG A 98 -6.99 -19.35 -0.37
CA ARG A 98 -6.97 -20.82 -0.41
C ARG A 98 -8.18 -21.46 0.24
N LYS A 99 -8.61 -20.93 1.39
CA LYS A 99 -9.83 -21.41 2.09
C LYS A 99 -11.12 -21.03 1.35
N ALA A 100 -11.19 -19.83 0.80
CA ALA A 100 -12.39 -19.34 0.11
C ALA A 100 -12.57 -19.92 -1.31
N HIS A 101 -11.46 -20.18 -2.00
CA HIS A 101 -11.45 -20.62 -3.40
C HIS A 101 -10.49 -21.81 -3.61
N PRO A 102 -10.72 -22.96 -2.95
CA PRO A 102 -9.79 -24.09 -3.00
C PRO A 102 -9.59 -24.65 -4.43
N ASP A 103 -10.54 -24.40 -5.33
CA ASP A 103 -10.53 -24.76 -6.75
C ASP A 103 -9.62 -23.89 -7.63
N LYS A 104 -9.07 -22.77 -7.11
CA LYS A 104 -8.29 -21.79 -7.88
C LYS A 104 -6.85 -21.60 -7.36
N PRO A 105 -5.94 -22.57 -7.57
CA PRO A 105 -4.54 -22.47 -7.12
C PRO A 105 -3.82 -21.19 -7.57
N TRP A 106 -4.11 -20.71 -8.78
CA TRP A 106 -3.52 -19.48 -9.31
C TRP A 106 -3.89 -18.24 -8.49
N LEU A 107 -5.07 -18.23 -7.86
CA LEU A 107 -5.54 -17.12 -7.04
C LEU A 107 -4.82 -17.09 -5.69
N HIS A 108 -4.44 -18.26 -5.17
CA HIS A 108 -3.65 -18.36 -3.94
C HIS A 108 -2.25 -17.78 -4.19
N LEU A 109 -1.65 -18.13 -5.33
CA LEU A 109 -0.38 -17.58 -5.76
C LEU A 109 -0.47 -16.06 -6.00
N ALA A 110 -1.54 -15.58 -6.66
CA ALA A 110 -1.76 -14.16 -6.86
C ALA A 110 -1.79 -13.40 -5.52
N GLY A 111 -2.48 -13.94 -4.51
CA GLY A 111 -2.47 -13.39 -3.15
C GLY A 111 -1.09 -13.37 -2.51
N LEU A 112 -0.26 -14.39 -2.76
CA LEU A 112 1.11 -14.43 -2.22
C LEU A 112 2.04 -13.40 -2.88
N VAL A 113 1.89 -13.15 -4.18
CA VAL A 113 2.84 -12.31 -4.95
C VAL A 113 2.39 -10.86 -5.16
N HIS A 114 1.15 -10.51 -4.80
CA HIS A 114 0.55 -9.21 -5.15
C HIS A 114 1.38 -8.00 -4.70
N ASP A 115 1.98 -8.09 -3.52
CA ASP A 115 2.71 -7.01 -2.87
C ASP A 115 4.24 -7.12 -3.01
N LEU A 116 4.76 -8.03 -3.85
CA LEU A 116 6.21 -8.17 -4.05
C LEU A 116 6.88 -6.93 -4.64
N GLY A 117 6.13 -6.04 -5.29
CA GLY A 117 6.65 -4.76 -5.77
C GLY A 117 7.22 -3.86 -4.65
N LYS A 118 6.82 -4.09 -3.39
CA LYS A 118 7.28 -3.33 -2.23
C LYS A 118 8.79 -3.44 -1.98
N VAL A 119 9.48 -4.40 -2.61
CA VAL A 119 10.95 -4.52 -2.56
C VAL A 119 11.65 -3.25 -3.06
N MET A 120 10.99 -2.45 -3.90
CA MET A 120 11.51 -1.16 -4.36
C MET A 120 11.85 -0.23 -3.19
N SER A 121 11.06 -0.24 -2.10
CA SER A 121 11.36 0.56 -0.92
C SER A 121 12.55 0.04 -0.13
N VAL A 122 12.72 -1.28 -0.05
CA VAL A 122 13.92 -1.88 0.58
C VAL A 122 15.18 -1.55 -0.21
N TRP A 123 15.06 -1.33 -1.52
CA TRP A 123 16.15 -0.92 -2.40
C TRP A 123 16.34 0.60 -2.50
N GLY A 124 15.67 1.37 -1.63
CA GLY A 124 15.93 2.80 -1.45
C GLY A 124 14.91 3.74 -2.10
N GLU A 125 13.77 3.24 -2.59
CA GLU A 125 12.65 4.13 -2.90
C GLU A 125 11.92 4.58 -1.64
N GLU A 126 11.49 5.84 -1.63
CA GLU A 126 10.61 6.35 -0.60
C GLU A 126 9.27 5.59 -0.63
N GLN A 127 8.70 5.28 0.54
CA GLN A 127 7.48 4.46 0.59
C GLN A 127 6.30 5.12 -0.14
N TRP A 128 6.18 6.45 -0.11
CA TRP A 128 5.13 7.18 -0.85
C TRP A 128 5.19 6.98 -2.38
N ALA A 129 6.34 6.54 -2.90
CA ALA A 129 6.49 6.21 -4.32
C ALA A 129 6.14 4.75 -4.65
N VAL A 130 5.91 3.90 -3.63
CA VAL A 130 5.82 2.43 -3.76
C VAL A 130 4.52 1.87 -3.21
N THR A 131 4.05 2.35 -2.05
CA THR A 131 2.87 1.82 -1.34
C THR A 131 1.73 2.83 -1.29
N GLY A 132 0.56 2.37 -0.86
CA GLY A 132 -0.63 3.21 -0.72
C GLY A 132 -1.54 3.19 -1.95
N THR A 133 -2.67 3.88 -1.81
CA THR A 133 -3.70 3.97 -2.86
C THR A 133 -3.15 4.69 -4.08
N THR A 134 -3.19 4.06 -5.26
CA THR A 134 -2.51 4.57 -6.46
C THR A 134 -3.28 5.69 -7.15
N ARG A 135 -2.57 6.75 -7.56
CA ARG A 135 -3.15 7.84 -8.36
C ARG A 135 -2.06 8.62 -9.11
N THR A 136 -2.34 9.02 -10.36
CA THR A 136 -1.44 9.87 -11.17
C THR A 136 -2.18 11.05 -11.83
N SER A 137 -3.50 11.15 -11.70
CA SER A 137 -4.31 12.19 -12.39
C SER A 137 -4.72 13.34 -11.47
N PHE A 138 -4.90 14.54 -12.03
CA PHE A 138 -5.18 15.81 -11.34
C PHE A 138 -6.58 15.93 -10.68
N ARG A 139 -7.50 14.98 -10.91
CA ARG A 139 -8.91 15.09 -10.50
C ARG A 139 -9.24 14.42 -9.16
N PHE A 140 -8.88 15.02 -8.03
CA PHE A 140 -9.17 14.50 -6.69
C PHE A 140 -10.65 14.09 -6.55
N TYR A 141 -10.91 12.80 -6.29
CA TYR A 141 -12.26 12.28 -6.02
C TYR A 141 -12.48 12.26 -4.50
N LEU A 142 -13.69 12.57 -4.01
CA LEU A 142 -13.97 12.70 -2.57
C LEU A 142 -13.72 11.42 -1.74
N THR A 143 -13.40 10.30 -2.37
CA THR A 143 -13.13 9.01 -1.72
C THR A 143 -11.65 8.76 -1.40
N GLU A 144 -10.73 9.68 -1.72
CA GLU A 144 -9.31 9.46 -1.38
C GLU A 144 -9.02 9.81 0.08
N PRO A 145 -8.06 9.11 0.70
CA PRO A 145 -7.54 9.47 2.02
C PRO A 145 -7.05 10.93 2.05
N TYR A 146 -7.47 11.69 3.08
CA TYR A 146 -6.93 13.03 3.42
C TYR A 146 -7.03 14.15 2.34
N ILE A 147 -7.90 14.04 1.33
CA ILE A 147 -8.06 15.12 0.31
C ILE A 147 -8.46 16.48 0.90
N GLY A 148 -9.29 16.47 1.96
CA GLY A 148 -9.82 17.69 2.57
C GLY A 148 -8.81 18.42 3.44
N ASP A 149 -7.75 17.74 3.88
CA ASP A 149 -6.91 18.17 5.01
C ASP A 149 -5.64 18.91 4.57
N PHE A 150 -5.43 19.06 3.26
CA PHE A 150 -4.24 19.68 2.68
C PHE A 150 -4.55 20.94 1.85
N LYS A 151 -5.69 21.59 2.10
CA LYS A 151 -6.08 22.87 1.49
C LYS A 151 -5.74 24.07 2.37
#